data_AF-A0A9E5DP82-F1
#
_entry.id   AF-A0A9E5DP82-F1
#
_cell.length_a   1.000
_cell.length_b   1.000
_cell.length_c   1.000
_cell.angle_alpha   90.00
_cell.angle_beta   90.00
_cell.angle_gamma   90.00
#
_symmetry.space_group_name_H-M   'P 1'
#
loop_
_entity.id
_entity.type
_entity.pdbx_description
1 polymer ?
#
loop_
_entity_poly.entity_id
_entity_poly.type
_entity_poly.pdbx_seq_one_letter_code
_entity_poly.pdbx_strand_id
1 'polypeptide(L)'
;MPKIEKKILKAKEYERMISNLDIESFELKTSSILEARMTLIGIERIEENLLEIRRQVSADMRAVKLKYLNYDYSKSSLLGSIKRTKVSSKRKSIDKKCDRELGPYEKVLYIIDDYLEQIKDVKDYISKIKA
;
A
#
# COMPACT_ATOMS: atom_id res chain seq x y z
N MET A 1 -21.88 8.06 -19.57
CA MET A 1 -21.44 6.99 -18.65
C MET A 1 -21.32 7.57 -17.24
N PRO A 2 -21.97 7.00 -16.23
CA PRO A 2 -21.78 7.47 -14.85
C PRO A 2 -20.33 7.22 -14.44
N LYS A 3 -19.65 8.24 -13.89
CA LYS A 3 -18.37 8.04 -13.21
C LYS A 3 -18.67 7.19 -11.97
N ILE A 4 -18.32 5.91 -12.00
CA ILE A 4 -18.28 5.10 -10.79
C ILE A 4 -17.18 5.71 -9.94
N GLU A 5 -17.55 6.47 -8.90
CA GLU A 5 -16.57 6.94 -7.92
C GLU A 5 -15.98 5.72 -7.23
N LYS A 6 -14.73 5.40 -7.58
CA LYS A 6 -13.99 4.31 -6.94
C LYS A 6 -13.90 4.66 -5.44
N LYS A 7 -14.55 3.85 -4.61
CA LYS A 7 -14.50 3.98 -3.15
C LYS A 7 -13.05 3.81 -2.68
N ILE A 8 -12.54 4.84 -2.01
CA ILE A 8 -11.26 4.78 -1.29
C ILE A 8 -11.47 3.90 -0.05
N LEU A 9 -10.68 2.84 0.07
CA LEU A 9 -10.68 1.97 1.24
C LEU A 9 -9.89 2.60 2.37
N LYS A 10 -10.28 2.33 3.62
CA LYS A 10 -9.51 2.75 4.80
C LYS A 10 -8.32 1.83 5.01
N ALA A 11 -7.22 2.35 5.56
CA ALA A 11 -6.03 1.56 5.90
C ALA A 11 -6.35 0.26 6.68
N LYS A 12 -7.28 0.33 7.64
CA LYS A 12 -7.74 -0.83 8.42
C LYS A 12 -8.38 -1.95 7.59
N GLU A 13 -8.95 -1.64 6.42
CA GLU A 13 -9.48 -2.66 5.52
C GLU A 13 -8.32 -3.44 4.87
N TYR A 14 -7.24 -2.76 4.50
CA TYR A 14 -6.02 -3.42 4.02
C TYR A 14 -5.31 -4.23 5.09
N GLU A 15 -5.22 -3.73 6.33
CA GLU A 15 -4.67 -4.50 7.46
C GLU A 15 -5.40 -5.85 7.62
N ARG A 16 -6.74 -5.85 7.48
CA ARG A 16 -7.54 -7.08 7.50
C ARG A 16 -7.27 -7.98 6.30
N MET A 17 -7.16 -7.40 5.10
CA MET A 17 -6.83 -8.18 3.90
C MET A 17 -5.48 -8.90 4.06
N ILE A 18 -4.47 -8.22 4.60
CA ILE A 18 -3.16 -8.81 4.89
C ILE A 18 -3.28 -9.91 5.95
N SER A 19 -4.01 -9.65 7.04
CA SER A 19 -4.22 -10.64 8.11
C SER A 19 -4.89 -11.92 7.58
N ASN A 20 -5.82 -11.78 6.63
CA ASN A 20 -6.53 -12.90 6.00
C ASN A 20 -5.68 -13.68 4.98
N LEU A 21 -4.44 -13.29 4.73
CA LEU A 21 -3.50 -14.09 3.94
C LEU A 21 -2.86 -15.20 4.77
N ASP A 22 -3.12 -15.24 6.09
CA ASP A 22 -2.66 -16.29 7.01
C ASP A 22 -1.14 -16.51 7.00
N ILE A 23 -0.37 -15.47 6.65
CA ILE A 23 1.10 -15.49 6.48
C ILE A 23 1.80 -15.99 7.75
N GLU A 24 1.32 -15.55 8.93
CA GLU A 24 1.91 -15.93 10.23
C GLU A 24 1.74 -17.42 10.55
N SER A 25 0.75 -18.08 9.94
CA SER A 25 0.50 -19.52 10.11
C SER A 25 1.09 -20.37 8.98
N PHE A 26 1.77 -19.74 8.02
CA PHE A 26 2.31 -20.43 6.86
C PHE A 26 3.50 -21.31 7.25
N GLU A 27 3.38 -22.62 6.98
CA GLU A 27 4.44 -23.58 7.27
C GLU A 27 5.40 -23.74 6.08
N LEU A 28 6.69 -23.46 6.30
CA LEU A 28 7.75 -23.71 5.33
C LEU A 28 8.11 -25.20 5.29
N LYS A 29 7.59 -25.94 4.30
CA LYS A 29 7.87 -27.37 4.11
C LYS A 29 8.92 -27.57 3.03
N THR A 30 10.12 -28.00 3.43
CA THR A 30 11.27 -28.14 2.53
C THR A 30 12.05 -29.43 2.74
N SER A 31 11.42 -30.47 3.29
CA SER A 31 12.11 -31.74 3.61
C SER A 31 12.33 -32.61 2.35
N SER A 32 11.61 -32.30 1.27
CA SER A 32 11.80 -32.91 -0.05
C SER A 32 11.64 -31.88 -1.16
N ILE A 33 12.11 -32.21 -2.36
CA ILE A 33 11.93 -31.38 -3.57
C ILE A 33 10.45 -31.15 -3.85
N LEU A 34 9.60 -32.16 -3.65
CA LEU A 34 8.16 -32.06 -3.86
C LEU A 34 7.54 -31.06 -2.88
N GLU A 35 7.86 -31.19 -1.59
CA GLU A 35 7.39 -30.26 -0.56
C GLU A 35 7.87 -28.84 -0.84
N ALA A 36 9.15 -28.67 -1.20
CA ALA A 36 9.74 -27.36 -1.51
C ALA A 36 9.02 -26.69 -2.69
N ARG A 37 8.69 -27.45 -3.74
CA ARG A 37 7.91 -26.95 -4.90
C ARG A 37 6.48 -26.57 -4.51
N MET A 38 5.80 -27.37 -3.69
CA MET A 38 4.47 -27.04 -3.21
C MET A 38 4.47 -25.76 -2.35
N THR A 39 5.47 -25.63 -1.48
CA THR A 39 5.64 -24.45 -0.64
C THR A 39 5.90 -23.21 -1.48
N LEU A 40 6.72 -23.31 -2.54
CA LEU A 40 6.97 -22.21 -3.47
C LEU A 40 5.68 -21.68 -4.11
N ILE A 41 4.79 -22.56 -4.57
CA ILE A 41 3.49 -22.18 -5.15
C ILE A 41 2.64 -21.41 -4.13
N GLY A 42 2.62 -21.86 -2.87
CA GLY A 42 1.91 -21.17 -1.79
C GLY A 42 2.43 -19.76 -1.56
N ILE A 43 3.76 -19.62 -1.54
CA ILE A 43 4.45 -18.34 -1.35
C ILE A 43 4.18 -17.39 -2.52
N GLU A 44 4.26 -17.88 -3.77
CA GLU A 44 3.99 -17.07 -4.97
C GLU A 44 2.56 -16.52 -4.95
N ARG A 45 1.59 -17.31 -4.50
CA ARG A 45 0.20 -16.83 -4.33
C ARG A 45 0.08 -15.74 -3.27
N ILE A 46 0.80 -15.85 -2.15
CA ILE A 46 0.82 -14.80 -1.13
C ILE A 46 1.46 -13.52 -1.70
N GLU A 47 2.57 -13.66 -2.41
CA GLU A 47 3.29 -12.56 -3.08
C GLU A 47 2.37 -11.79 -4.04
N GLU A 48 1.65 -12.50 -4.91
CA GLU A 48 0.69 -11.90 -5.84
C GLU A 48 -0.40 -11.09 -5.13
N ASN A 49 -0.96 -11.64 -4.05
CA ASN A 49 -1.97 -10.93 -3.25
C ASN A 49 -1.39 -9.68 -2.58
N LEU A 50 -0.20 -9.78 -1.99
CA LEU A 50 0.49 -8.63 -1.38
C LEU A 50 0.79 -7.54 -2.40
N LEU A 51 1.26 -7.89 -3.60
CA LEU A 51 1.51 -6.93 -4.68
C LEU A 51 0.23 -6.22 -5.14
N GLU A 52 -0.88 -6.95 -5.24
CA GLU A 52 -2.17 -6.35 -5.58
C GLU A 52 -2.67 -5.42 -4.48
N ILE A 53 -2.57 -5.82 -3.21
CA ILE A 53 -2.89 -4.96 -2.06
C ILE A 53 -2.01 -3.71 -2.09
N ARG A 54 -0.70 -3.84 -2.29
CA ARG A 54 0.25 -2.72 -2.39
C ARG A 54 -0.15 -1.72 -3.47
N ARG A 55 -0.55 -2.22 -4.64
CA ARG A 55 -1.02 -1.40 -5.77
C ARG A 55 -2.29 -0.64 -5.42
N GLN A 56 -3.24 -1.30 -4.75
CA GLN A 56 -4.49 -0.67 -4.31
C GLN A 56 -4.25 0.41 -3.25
N VAL A 57 -3.46 0.11 -2.20
CA VAL A 57 -3.04 1.06 -1.16
C VAL A 57 -2.39 2.30 -1.80
N SER A 58 -1.47 2.08 -2.73
CA SER A 58 -0.78 3.17 -3.45
C SER A 58 -1.73 4.03 -4.27
N ALA A 59 -2.75 3.43 -4.90
CA ALA A 59 -3.77 4.17 -5.65
C ALA A 59 -4.63 5.04 -4.72
N ASP A 60 -5.01 4.48 -3.58
CA ASP A 60 -5.86 5.16 -2.59
C ASP A 60 -5.11 6.29 -1.89
N MET A 61 -3.82 6.10 -1.56
CA MET A 61 -2.93 7.18 -1.10
C MET A 61 -2.83 8.31 -2.12
N ARG A 62 -2.72 8.01 -3.42
CA ARG A 62 -2.72 9.05 -4.48
C ARG A 62 -4.05 9.80 -4.50
N ALA A 63 -5.18 9.11 -4.34
CA ALA A 63 -6.49 9.74 -4.27
C ALA A 63 -6.62 10.67 -3.06
N VAL A 64 -6.12 10.26 -1.88
CA VAL A 64 -6.04 11.11 -0.68
C VAL A 64 -5.19 12.36 -0.96
N LYS A 65 -4.00 12.20 -1.56
CA LYS A 65 -3.16 13.36 -1.93
C LYS A 65 -3.90 14.33 -2.87
N LEU A 66 -4.58 13.80 -3.90
CA LEU A 66 -5.34 14.60 -4.86
C LEU A 66 -6.52 15.35 -4.21
N LYS A 67 -7.22 14.73 -3.25
CA LYS A 67 -8.28 15.39 -2.46
C LYS A 67 -7.77 16.66 -1.78
N TYR A 68 -6.57 16.63 -1.20
CA TYR A 68 -5.98 17.79 -0.52
C TYR A 68 -5.37 18.82 -1.49
N LEU A 69 -4.82 18.40 -2.62
CA LEU A 69 -4.41 19.29 -3.71
C LEU A 69 -5.60 20.10 -4.25
N ASN A 70 -6.73 19.46 -4.53
CA ASN A 70 -7.92 20.12 -5.08
C ASN A 70 -8.60 21.10 -4.10
N TYR A 71 -8.42 20.89 -2.80
CA TYR A 71 -8.89 21.82 -1.76
C TYR A 71 -8.18 23.19 -1.85
N ASP A 72 -6.93 23.21 -2.32
CA ASP A 72 -6.15 24.45 -2.48
C ASP A 72 -6.61 25.23 -3.73
N TYR A 73 -6.86 24.54 -4.85
CA TYR A 73 -7.28 25.16 -6.11
C TYR A 73 -8.73 25.68 -6.10
N SER A 74 -9.69 24.92 -5.55
CA SER A 74 -11.12 25.30 -5.57
C SER A 74 -11.46 26.56 -4.76
N LYS A 75 -10.60 26.96 -3.80
CA LYS A 75 -10.75 28.22 -3.05
C LYS A 75 -9.99 29.40 -3.65
N SER A 76 -9.04 29.15 -4.56
CA SER A 76 -8.25 30.20 -5.21
C SER A 76 -8.95 30.85 -6.40
N SER A 77 -10.04 30.27 -6.93
CA SER A 77 -10.70 30.76 -8.15
C SER A 77 -11.67 31.93 -7.95
N LEU A 78 -11.88 32.42 -6.72
CA LEU A 78 -12.83 33.50 -6.43
C LEU A 78 -12.21 34.88 -6.19
N LEU A 79 -10.88 34.98 -6.06
CA LEU A 79 -10.25 36.26 -5.73
C LEU A 79 -8.98 36.45 -6.56
N GLY A 80 -9.13 37.22 -7.64
CA GLY A 80 -7.99 37.77 -8.36
C GLY A 80 -7.15 38.62 -7.41
N SER A 81 -5.94 38.16 -7.10
CA SER A 81 -4.79 39.03 -6.86
C SER A 81 -3.53 38.19 -6.66
N ILE A 82 -2.55 38.49 -7.50
CA ILE A 82 -1.20 37.96 -7.46
C ILE A 82 -0.52 38.53 -6.21
N LYS A 83 -0.41 37.72 -5.15
CA LYS A 83 0.61 37.91 -4.12
C LYS A 83 1.34 36.59 -3.89
N ARG A 84 2.46 36.41 -4.59
CA ARG A 84 3.51 35.44 -4.23
C ARG A 84 3.97 35.75 -2.81
N THR A 85 3.45 35.03 -1.82
CA THR A 85 3.85 35.20 -0.42
C THR A 85 3.91 33.84 0.26
N LYS A 86 5.02 33.62 0.98
CA LYS A 86 5.29 32.59 2.01
C LYS A 86 4.24 31.49 2.11
N VAL A 87 4.62 30.21 1.88
CA VAL A 87 3.80 29.01 2.13
C VAL A 87 2.88 29.29 3.32
N SER A 88 1.62 29.59 3.02
CA SER A 88 0.73 30.18 4.02
C SER A 88 0.57 29.19 5.17
N SER A 89 0.41 29.65 6.40
CA SER A 89 0.14 28.78 7.56
C SER A 89 -0.99 27.78 7.28
N LYS A 90 -1.94 28.19 6.43
CA LYS A 90 -3.02 27.38 5.88
C LYS A 90 -2.53 26.20 5.04
N ARG A 91 -1.60 26.40 4.11
CA ARG A 91 -1.00 25.31 3.31
C ARG A 91 -0.29 24.29 4.21
N LYS A 92 0.52 24.76 5.15
CA LYS A 92 1.16 23.87 6.16
C LYS A 92 0.13 23.06 6.97
N SER A 93 -1.02 23.64 7.29
CA SER A 93 -2.08 22.94 8.02
C SER A 93 -2.79 21.87 7.18
N ILE A 94 -2.90 22.10 5.86
CA ILE A 94 -3.47 21.16 4.89
C ILE A 94 -2.50 19.99 4.70
N ASP A 95 -1.22 20.27 4.51
CA ASP A 95 -0.17 19.25 4.40
C ASP A 95 -0.17 18.35 5.65
N LYS A 96 -0.18 18.93 6.85
CA LYS A 96 -0.30 18.18 8.11
C LYS A 96 -1.58 17.34 8.24
N LYS A 97 -2.67 17.70 7.56
CA LYS A 97 -3.89 16.87 7.54
C LYS A 97 -3.75 15.72 6.56
N CYS A 98 -3.19 15.99 5.38
CA CYS A 98 -2.84 14.98 4.40
C CYS A 98 -1.91 13.92 5.01
N ASP A 99 -0.82 14.33 5.65
CA ASP A 99 0.15 13.41 6.28
C ASP A 99 -0.50 12.55 7.35
N ARG A 100 -1.38 13.12 8.18
CA ARG A 100 -2.15 12.37 9.19
C ARG A 100 -3.10 11.34 8.58
N GLU A 101 -3.71 11.65 7.43
CA GLU A 101 -4.60 10.72 6.72
C GLU A 101 -3.79 9.63 5.99
N LEU A 102 -2.57 9.94 5.54
CA LEU A 102 -1.67 9.00 4.84
C LEU A 102 -0.90 8.07 5.78
N GLY A 103 -0.54 8.51 6.98
CA GLY A 103 0.31 7.73 7.91
C GLY A 103 -0.14 6.28 8.13
N PRO A 104 -1.44 5.99 8.33
CA PRO A 104 -1.92 4.62 8.41
C PRO A 104 -1.67 3.78 7.14
N TYR A 105 -1.79 4.37 5.95
CA TYR A 105 -1.48 3.68 4.69
C TYR A 105 0.02 3.44 4.52
N GLU A 106 0.86 4.37 4.98
CA GLU A 106 2.32 4.21 4.98
C GLU A 106 2.73 3.02 5.86
N LYS A 107 2.09 2.86 7.03
CA LYS A 107 2.29 1.68 7.88
C LYS A 107 1.89 0.37 7.17
N VAL A 108 0.78 0.38 6.44
CA VAL A 108 0.35 -0.78 5.64
C VAL A 108 1.39 -1.12 4.56
N LEU A 109 1.89 -0.12 3.82
CA LEU A 109 2.95 -0.34 2.83
C LEU A 109 4.23 -0.90 3.45
N TYR A 110 4.62 -0.39 4.62
CA TYR A 110 5.77 -0.91 5.35
C TYR A 110 5.62 -2.41 5.67
N ILE A 111 4.46 -2.82 6.18
CA ILE A 111 4.18 -4.23 6.48
C ILE A 111 4.22 -5.10 5.21
N ILE A 112 3.62 -4.61 4.12
CA ILE A 112 3.64 -5.33 2.84
C ILE A 112 5.06 -5.49 2.32
N ASP A 113 5.85 -4.42 2.34
CA ASP A 113 7.22 -4.43 1.83
C ASP A 113 8.11 -5.36 2.66
N ASP A 114 7.93 -5.40 3.98
CA ASP A 114 8.61 -6.35 4.88
C ASP A 114 8.28 -7.81 4.54
N TYR A 115 6.99 -8.14 4.34
CA TYR A 115 6.59 -9.48 3.92
C TYR A 115 7.13 -9.85 2.53
N LEU A 116 7.16 -8.91 1.59
CA LEU A 116 7.71 -9.15 0.24
C LEU A 116 9.22 -9.44 0.30
N GLU A 117 9.96 -8.78 1.19
CA GLU A 117 11.38 -9.06 1.43
C GLU A 117 11.58 -10.45 2.02
N GLN A 118 10.82 -10.82 3.06
CA GLN A 118 10.85 -12.17 3.63
C GLN A 118 10.52 -13.26 2.59
N ILE A 119 9.50 -13.02 1.75
CA ILE A 119 9.13 -13.93 0.66
C ILE A 119 10.30 -14.12 -0.31
N LYS A 120 10.99 -13.05 -0.68
CA LYS A 120 12.14 -13.12 -1.57
C LYS A 120 13.24 -14.01 -0.97
N ASP A 121 13.54 -13.83 0.31
CA ASP A 121 14.54 -14.64 1.01
C ASP A 121 14.17 -16.12 1.03
N VAL A 122 12.89 -16.45 1.25
CA VAL A 122 12.40 -17.83 1.23
C VAL A 122 12.46 -18.43 -0.17
N LYS A 123 12.09 -17.67 -1.21
CA LYS A 123 12.22 -18.12 -2.62
C LYS A 123 13.68 -18.40 -2.97
N ASP A 124 14.59 -17.52 -2.56
CA ASP A 124 16.03 -17.70 -2.75
C ASP A 124 16.55 -18.93 -2.01
N TYR A 125 16.05 -19.21 -0.80
CA TYR A 125 16.36 -20.44 -0.06
C TYR A 125 15.88 -21.70 -0.79
N ILE A 126 14.60 -21.74 -1.20
CA ILE A 126 14.01 -22.89 -1.89
C ILE A 126 14.74 -23.15 -3.22
N SER A 127 15.13 -22.10 -3.96
CA SER A 127 15.86 -22.23 -5.22
C SER A 127 17.21 -22.97 -5.09
N LYS A 128 17.80 -22.96 -3.89
CA LYS A 128 19.07 -23.63 -3.59
C LYS A 128 18.89 -25.10 -3.21
N ILE A 129 17.65 -25.53 -2.94
CA ILE A 129 17.33 -26.94 -2.69
C ILE A 129 17.46 -27.68 -4.02
N LYS A 130 18.62 -28.30 -4.21
CA LYS A 130 18.93 -29.05 -5.42
C LYS A 130 17.99 -30.26 -5.54
N ALA A 131 17.53 -30.49 -6.76
CA ALA A 131 17.02 -31.79 -7.16
C ALA A 131 18.15 -32.84 -7.13
#